data_AF-A0A950ADH9-F1
#
_entry.id   AF-A0A950ADH9-F1
#
_cell.length_a   1.000
_cell.length_b   1.000
_cell.length_c   1.000
_cell.angle_alpha   90.00
_cell.angle_beta   90.00
_cell.angle_gamma   90.00
#
_symmetry.space_group_name_H-M   'P 1'
#
loop_
_entity.id
_entity.type
_entity.pdbx_description
1 polymer ?
#
loop_
_entity_poly.entity_id
_entity_poly.type
_entity_poly.pdbx_seq_one_letter_code
_entity_poly.pdbx_strand_id
1 'polypeptide(L)'
;MRNEPDSMSSDASIQEKTVRKKSVFLCLLRLLLVGLWICLQLILIAWAAGALYFDFPASTQVRTTAAIIWFLVGAVATLFGGFRGRVVVLIAFIGIVGWWLTLRPTQDADWQPDVARVPHATIQGDEITVHNIRDFDYRTATDFTPQYDTEEFNLSNLRGVDIFINYWGSPYMAHPIVSFDFGPQG
;
A
#
# COMPACT_ATOMS: atom_id res chain seq x y z
N MET A 1 -67.37 43.04 -14.83
CA MET A 1 -65.96 43.44 -14.69
C MET A 1 -65.18 42.20 -14.29
N ARG A 2 -64.40 41.64 -15.22
CA ARG A 2 -63.61 40.43 -15.00
C ARG A 2 -62.26 40.90 -14.46
N ASN A 3 -62.01 40.68 -13.17
CA ASN A 3 -60.72 40.99 -12.55
C ASN A 3 -59.65 40.14 -13.24
N GLU A 4 -58.74 40.75 -13.99
CA GLU A 4 -57.55 40.07 -14.47
C GLU A 4 -56.67 39.73 -13.25
N PRO A 5 -56.29 38.45 -13.05
CA PRO A 5 -55.41 38.09 -11.95
C PRO A 5 -54.02 38.67 -12.19
N ASP A 6 -53.51 39.31 -11.15
CA ASP A 6 -52.27 40.09 -11.06
C ASP A 6 -51.03 39.29 -11.53
N SER A 7 -50.69 39.41 -12.81
CA SER A 7 -49.60 38.67 -13.48
C SER A 7 -48.24 38.92 -12.83
N MET A 8 -48.03 40.13 -12.31
CA MET A 8 -46.83 40.51 -11.57
C MET A 8 -46.63 39.70 -10.29
N SER A 9 -47.71 39.34 -9.58
CA SER A 9 -47.61 38.51 -8.37
C SER A 9 -47.25 37.05 -8.69
N SER A 10 -47.71 36.53 -9.84
CA SER A 10 -47.39 35.18 -10.28
C SER A 10 -45.90 35.05 -10.65
N ASP A 11 -45.38 35.97 -11.46
CA ASP A 11 -43.99 35.94 -11.92
C ASP A 11 -42.98 36.11 -10.78
N ALA A 12 -43.28 36.98 -9.82
CA ALA A 12 -42.48 37.13 -8.60
C ALA A 12 -42.41 35.81 -7.79
N SER A 13 -43.53 35.09 -7.67
CA SER A 13 -43.59 33.82 -6.95
C SER A 13 -42.80 32.68 -7.64
N ILE A 14 -42.75 32.69 -8.98
CA ILE A 14 -42.00 31.72 -9.78
C ILE A 14 -40.50 32.01 -9.71
N GLN A 15 -40.10 33.28 -9.76
CA GLN A 15 -38.71 33.70 -9.59
C GLN A 15 -38.19 33.35 -8.19
N GLU A 16 -38.94 33.63 -7.13
CA GLU A 16 -38.56 33.29 -5.76
C GLU A 16 -38.38 31.78 -5.56
N LYS A 17 -39.32 30.96 -6.07
CA LYS A 17 -39.21 29.49 -6.03
C LYS A 17 -37.98 28.98 -6.79
N THR A 18 -37.63 29.61 -7.92
CA THR A 18 -36.48 29.23 -8.74
C THR A 18 -35.16 29.59 -8.06
N VAL A 19 -35.06 30.79 -7.48
CA VAL A 19 -33.89 31.24 -6.69
C VAL A 19 -33.72 30.36 -5.44
N ARG A 20 -34.81 30.01 -4.76
CA ARG A 20 -34.80 29.09 -3.61
C ARG A 20 -34.33 27.68 -4.01
N LYS A 21 -34.83 27.13 -5.13
CA LYS A 21 -34.36 25.82 -5.63
C LYS A 21 -32.88 25.84 -5.99
N LYS A 22 -32.39 26.90 -6.66
CA LYS A 22 -30.96 27.05 -7.02
C LYS A 22 -30.07 27.17 -5.78
N SER A 23 -30.47 27.97 -4.78
CA SER A 23 -29.70 28.13 -3.52
C SER A 23 -29.67 26.85 -2.69
N VAL A 24 -30.79 26.11 -2.60
CA VAL A 24 -30.83 24.78 -1.95
C VAL A 24 -29.95 23.78 -2.70
N PHE A 25 -30.04 23.72 -4.03
CA PHE A 25 -29.21 22.83 -4.85
C PHE A 25 -27.71 23.11 -4.66
N LEU A 26 -27.29 24.38 -4.71
CA LEU A 26 -25.90 24.77 -4.48
C LEU A 26 -25.42 24.43 -3.06
N CYS A 27 -26.28 24.57 -2.05
CA CYS A 27 -25.98 24.18 -0.68
C CYS A 27 -25.76 22.67 -0.55
N LEU A 28 -26.67 21.86 -1.11
CA LEU A 28 -26.56 20.40 -1.10
C LEU A 28 -25.33 19.90 -1.84
N LEU A 29 -25.04 20.47 -3.02
CA LEU A 29 -23.83 20.16 -3.78
C LEU A 29 -22.57 20.49 -2.99
N ARG A 30 -22.53 21.65 -2.32
CA ARG A 30 -21.40 22.04 -1.47
C ARG A 30 -21.21 21.08 -0.30
N LEU A 31 -22.27 20.67 0.37
CA LEU A 31 -22.20 19.71 1.47
C LEU A 31 -21.71 18.34 1.00
N LEU A 32 -22.20 17.86 -0.14
CA LEU A 32 -21.75 16.62 -0.76
C LEU A 32 -20.24 16.67 -1.07
N LEU A 33 -19.77 17.74 -1.71
CA LEU A 33 -18.37 17.89 -2.07
C LEU A 33 -17.45 17.99 -0.84
N VAL A 34 -17.88 18.70 0.20
CA VAL A 34 -17.15 18.77 1.47
C VAL A 34 -17.11 17.40 2.16
N GLY A 35 -18.23 16.67 2.16
CA GLY A 35 -18.30 15.31 2.70
C GLY A 35 -17.36 14.35 1.96
N LEU A 36 -17.41 14.35 0.63
CA LEU A 36 -16.51 13.53 -0.20
C LEU A 36 -15.03 13.88 0.04
N TRP A 37 -14.71 15.16 0.17
CA TRP A 37 -13.36 15.61 0.48
C TRP A 37 -12.88 15.15 1.86
N ILE A 38 -13.75 15.20 2.89
CA ILE A 38 -13.45 14.68 4.22
C ILE A 38 -13.21 13.16 4.16
N CYS A 39 -14.06 12.40 3.46
CA CYS A 39 -13.88 10.96 3.28
C CYS A 39 -12.54 10.65 2.62
N LEU A 40 -12.18 11.37 1.56
CA LEU A 40 -10.88 11.22 0.90
C LEU A 40 -9.73 11.49 1.88
N GLN A 41 -9.80 12.57 2.67
CA GLN A 41 -8.75 12.86 3.65
C GLN A 41 -8.61 11.79 4.72
N LEU A 42 -9.71 11.20 5.19
CA LEU A 42 -9.66 10.08 6.14
C LEU A 42 -8.98 8.84 5.54
N ILE A 43 -9.22 8.55 4.25
CA ILE A 43 -8.52 7.48 3.53
C ILE A 43 -7.01 7.77 3.45
N LEU A 44 -6.62 9.02 3.13
CA LEU A 44 -5.20 9.42 3.08
C LEU A 44 -4.54 9.35 4.47
N ILE A 45 -5.24 9.74 5.53
CA ILE A 45 -4.76 9.59 6.92
C ILE A 45 -4.54 8.11 7.24
N ALA A 46 -5.49 7.24 6.90
CA ALA A 46 -5.38 5.80 7.13
C ALA A 46 -4.20 5.18 6.36
N TRP A 47 -4.02 5.57 5.09
CA TRP A 47 -2.88 5.14 4.28
C TRP A 47 -1.55 5.56 4.91
N ALA A 48 -1.43 6.83 5.30
CA ALA A 48 -0.21 7.34 5.94
C ALA A 48 0.05 6.74 7.33
N ALA A 49 -1.00 6.40 8.08
CA ALA A 49 -0.86 5.61 9.31
C ALA A 49 -0.27 4.22 9.02
N GLY A 50 -0.70 3.58 7.93
CA GLY A 50 -0.12 2.33 7.43
C GLY A 50 1.36 2.47 7.10
N ALA A 51 1.74 3.49 6.32
CA ALA A 51 3.14 3.78 5.99
C ALA A 51 4.00 3.99 7.25
N LEU A 52 3.49 4.70 8.26
CA LEU A 52 4.20 4.87 9.53
C LEU A 52 4.27 3.56 10.33
N TYR A 53 3.22 2.74 10.32
CA TYR A 53 3.20 1.48 11.08
C TYR A 53 4.16 0.44 10.50
N PHE A 54 4.20 0.30 9.17
CA PHE A 54 5.00 -0.74 8.51
C PHE A 54 6.45 -0.29 8.27
N ASP A 55 6.67 0.93 7.79
CA ASP A 55 7.95 1.33 7.21
C ASP A 55 8.74 2.34 8.04
N PHE A 56 8.20 2.85 9.15
CA PHE A 56 8.92 3.83 9.97
C PHE A 56 10.11 3.17 10.69
N PRO A 57 11.35 3.68 10.53
CA PRO A 57 12.58 3.03 10.98
C PRO A 57 12.80 3.23 12.48
N ALA A 58 11.92 2.67 13.30
CA ALA A 58 12.00 2.71 14.74
C ALA A 58 11.48 1.40 15.34
N SER A 59 11.67 1.23 16.66
CA SER A 59 11.09 0.11 17.40
C SER A 59 9.59 -0.03 17.17
N THR A 60 9.08 -1.26 17.30
CA THR A 60 7.64 -1.57 17.11
C THR A 60 6.73 -0.66 17.94
N GLN A 61 7.14 -0.31 19.16
CA GLN A 61 6.40 0.59 20.01
C GLN A 61 6.33 2.00 19.41
N VAL A 62 7.47 2.56 19.01
CA VAL A 62 7.55 3.93 18.47
C VAL A 62 6.76 4.07 17.17
N ARG A 63 6.91 3.13 16.22
CA ARG A 63 6.18 3.18 14.95
C ARG A 63 4.66 3.03 15.14
N THR A 64 4.24 2.16 16.06
CA THR A 64 2.82 1.99 16.41
C THR A 64 2.25 3.25 17.05
N THR A 65 2.96 3.84 18.02
CA THR A 65 2.54 5.10 18.65
C THR A 65 2.45 6.24 17.64
N ALA A 66 3.44 6.38 16.75
CA ALA A 66 3.42 7.39 15.69
C ALA A 66 2.21 7.25 14.76
N ALA A 67 1.90 6.01 14.32
CA ALA A 67 0.74 5.73 13.49
C ALA A 67 -0.59 6.07 14.19
N ILE A 68 -0.74 5.71 15.47
CA ILE A 68 -1.93 6.03 16.27
C ILE A 68 -2.09 7.54 16.44
N ILE A 69 -1.02 8.25 16.81
CA ILE A 69 -1.03 9.70 17.00
C ILE A 69 -1.43 10.38 15.69
N TRP A 70 -0.79 10.01 14.57
CA TRP A 70 -1.11 10.52 13.25
C TRP A 70 -2.59 10.31 12.90
N PHE A 71 -3.10 9.10 13.10
CA PHE A 71 -4.49 8.77 12.79
C PHE A 71 -5.49 9.60 13.62
N LEU A 72 -5.30 9.64 14.94
CA LEU A 72 -6.23 10.34 15.84
C LEU A 72 -6.17 11.86 15.65
N VAL A 73 -4.96 12.44 15.64
CA VAL A 73 -4.79 13.89 15.48
C VAL A 73 -5.24 14.33 14.09
N GLY A 74 -4.89 13.57 13.04
CA GLY A 74 -5.31 13.83 11.67
C GLY A 74 -6.83 13.79 11.49
N ALA A 75 -7.49 12.78 12.08
CA ALA A 75 -8.95 12.66 12.03
C ALA A 75 -9.64 13.83 12.76
N VAL A 76 -9.18 14.16 13.98
CA VAL A 76 -9.72 15.28 14.75
C VAL A 76 -9.52 16.61 14.00
N ALA A 77 -8.33 16.86 13.46
CA ALA A 77 -8.04 18.07 12.69
C ALA A 77 -8.87 18.17 11.40
N THR A 78 -9.17 17.04 10.75
CA THR A 78 -9.98 17.00 9.53
C THR A 78 -11.46 17.28 9.80
N LEU A 79 -12.01 16.66 10.85
CA LEU A 79 -13.42 16.75 11.23
C LEU A 79 -13.76 18.08 11.91
N PHE A 80 -12.89 18.54 12.83
CA PHE A 80 -13.18 19.67 13.71
C PHE A 80 -12.29 20.91 13.45
N GLY A 81 -11.16 20.76 12.76
CA GLY A 81 -10.20 21.86 12.52
C GLY A 81 -10.54 22.80 11.37
N GLY A 82 -11.71 22.63 10.74
CA GLY A 82 -12.14 23.47 9.61
C GLY A 82 -11.17 23.42 8.43
N PHE A 83 -11.14 24.48 7.61
CA PHE A 83 -10.27 24.52 6.42
C PHE A 83 -8.78 24.48 6.78
N ARG A 84 -8.37 25.17 7.86
CA ARG A 84 -6.97 25.22 8.30
C ARG A 84 -6.46 23.84 8.73
N GLY A 85 -7.22 23.11 9.54
CA GLY A 85 -6.86 21.75 9.95
C GLY A 85 -6.68 20.82 8.75
N ARG A 86 -7.61 20.87 7.78
CA ARG A 86 -7.55 20.08 6.55
C ARG A 86 -6.32 20.37 5.68
N VAL A 87 -5.88 21.63 5.62
CA VAL A 87 -4.66 22.02 4.89
C VAL A 87 -3.41 21.53 5.62
N VAL A 88 -3.36 21.67 6.95
CA VAL A 88 -2.21 21.20 7.75
C VAL A 88 -2.03 19.69 7.61
N VAL A 89 -3.13 18.92 7.71
CA VAL A 89 -3.10 17.47 7.52
C VAL A 89 -2.59 17.11 6.11
N LEU A 90 -3.04 17.83 5.08
CA LEU A 90 -2.58 17.57 3.70
C LEU A 90 -1.09 17.84 3.51
N ILE A 91 -0.57 18.94 4.09
CA ILE A 91 0.86 19.26 4.04
C ILE A 91 1.67 18.17 4.75
N ALA A 92 1.24 17.77 5.95
CA ALA A 92 1.92 16.72 6.70
C ALA A 92 1.87 15.36 5.98
N PHE A 93 0.74 15.03 5.34
CA PHE A 93 0.59 13.84 4.50
C PHE A 93 1.58 13.86 3.33
N ILE A 94 1.72 14.99 2.63
CA ILE A 94 2.71 15.14 1.55
C ILE A 94 4.14 14.93 2.07
N GLY A 95 4.44 15.40 3.29
CA GLY A 95 5.71 15.13 3.95
C GLY A 95 5.96 13.64 4.18
N ILE A 96 4.94 12.91 4.68
CA ILE A 96 5.01 11.46 4.88
C ILE A 96 5.21 10.73 3.55
N VAL A 97 4.47 11.10 2.49
CA VAL A 97 4.67 10.53 1.15
C VAL A 97 6.07 10.83 0.64
N GLY A 98 6.55 12.07 0.80
CA GLY A 98 7.90 12.46 0.40
C GLY A 98 8.97 11.61 1.07
N TRP A 99 8.85 11.37 2.38
CA TRP A 99 9.72 10.44 3.10
C TRP A 99 9.56 8.99 2.61
N TRP A 100 8.33 8.49 2.49
CA TRP A 100 8.05 7.10 2.11
C TRP A 100 8.63 6.76 0.73
N LEU A 101 8.60 7.70 -0.21
CA LEU A 101 9.22 7.55 -1.54
C LEU A 101 10.76 7.53 -1.52
N THR A 102 11.41 7.87 -0.40
CA THR A 102 12.88 7.78 -0.24
C THR A 102 13.34 6.45 0.34
N LEU A 103 12.42 5.58 0.77
CA LEU A 103 12.75 4.28 1.33
C LEU A 103 13.49 3.43 0.30
N ARG A 104 14.56 2.79 0.77
CA ARG A 104 15.35 1.85 -0.05
C ARG A 104 15.07 0.44 0.41
N PRO A 105 14.93 -0.53 -0.51
CA PRO A 105 14.88 -1.93 -0.13
C PRO A 105 16.14 -2.29 0.66
N THR A 106 15.97 -3.04 1.74
CA THR A 106 17.06 -3.55 2.59
C THR A 106 16.97 -5.06 2.62
N GLN A 107 18.10 -5.76 2.72
CA GLN A 107 18.12 -7.20 3.02
C GLN A 107 18.17 -7.47 4.52
N ASP A 108 18.52 -6.45 5.31
CA ASP A 108 18.64 -6.51 6.76
C ASP A 108 17.34 -5.99 7.40
N ALA A 109 16.33 -6.88 7.46
CA ALA A 109 15.05 -6.64 8.09
C ALA A 109 14.55 -7.93 8.78
N ASP A 110 13.53 -7.78 9.62
CA ASP A 110 12.85 -8.90 10.28
C ASP A 110 11.92 -9.63 9.29
N TRP A 111 12.54 -10.32 8.33
CA TRP A 111 11.86 -11.04 7.27
C TRP A 111 11.14 -12.29 7.79
N GLN A 112 10.13 -12.74 7.04
CA GLN A 112 9.45 -13.99 7.36
C GLN A 112 10.44 -15.17 7.38
N PRO A 113 10.26 -16.16 8.27
CA PRO A 113 11.25 -17.22 8.48
C PRO A 113 11.64 -18.02 7.23
N ASP A 114 10.75 -18.12 6.24
CA ASP A 114 10.94 -18.81 4.96
C ASP A 114 11.77 -18.02 3.94
N VAL A 115 11.93 -16.72 4.14
CA VAL A 115 12.73 -15.84 3.28
C VAL A 115 13.78 -15.04 4.07
N ALA A 116 14.04 -15.44 5.31
CA ALA A 116 14.93 -14.72 6.22
C ALA A 116 16.41 -14.77 5.81
N ARG A 117 16.82 -15.77 5.02
CA ARG A 117 18.18 -15.90 4.50
C ARG A 117 18.18 -15.92 2.98
N VAL A 118 18.97 -15.03 2.40
CA VAL A 118 19.14 -14.94 0.95
C VAL A 118 20.14 -16.00 0.48
N PRO A 119 19.79 -16.82 -0.53
CA PRO A 119 20.73 -17.75 -1.14
C PRO A 119 21.83 -17.00 -1.90
N HIS A 120 23.06 -17.48 -1.78
CA HIS A 120 24.21 -16.95 -2.51
C HIS A 120 25.18 -18.06 -2.85
N ALA A 121 26.02 -17.84 -3.85
CA ALA A 121 27.01 -18.81 -4.28
C ALA A 121 28.41 -18.23 -4.23
N THR A 122 29.38 -19.05 -3.81
CA THR A 122 30.80 -18.79 -4.00
C THR A 122 31.32 -19.71 -5.10
N ILE A 123 32.16 -19.18 -5.99
CA ILE A 123 32.66 -19.90 -7.16
C ILE A 123 34.18 -19.90 -7.12
N GLN A 124 34.78 -21.08 -7.15
CA GLN A 124 36.22 -21.31 -7.11
C GLN A 124 36.64 -22.23 -8.25
N GLY A 125 36.89 -21.65 -9.42
CA GLY A 125 37.22 -22.42 -10.62
C GLY A 125 36.02 -23.24 -11.08
N ASP A 126 36.13 -24.57 -11.01
CA ASP A 126 35.07 -25.49 -11.41
C ASP A 126 34.07 -25.78 -10.28
N GLU A 127 34.40 -25.44 -9.04
CA GLU A 127 33.55 -25.72 -7.88
C GLU A 127 32.67 -24.52 -7.55
N ILE A 128 31.37 -24.77 -7.33
CA ILE A 128 30.41 -23.80 -6.83
C ILE A 128 29.84 -24.29 -5.49
N THR A 129 29.97 -23.49 -4.45
CA THR A 129 29.31 -23.72 -3.16
C THR A 129 28.11 -22.79 -3.05
N VAL A 130 26.91 -23.36 -3.01
CA VAL A 130 25.65 -22.61 -2.85
C VAL A 130 25.22 -22.68 -1.40
N HIS A 131 25.09 -21.52 -0.77
CA HIS A 131 24.71 -21.35 0.63
C HIS A 131 23.26 -20.90 0.76
N ASN A 132 22.64 -21.25 1.89
CA ASN A 132 21.24 -20.94 2.23
C ASN A 132 20.24 -21.49 1.20
N ILE A 133 20.49 -22.70 0.68
CA ILE A 133 19.49 -23.45 -0.10
C ILE A 133 18.32 -23.75 0.84
N ARG A 134 17.09 -23.51 0.39
CA ARG A 134 15.89 -23.76 1.20
C ARG A 134 15.39 -25.18 0.93
N ASP A 135 15.51 -26.06 1.91
CA ASP A 135 14.94 -27.41 1.91
C ASP A 135 13.97 -27.59 3.09
N PHE A 136 12.91 -26.78 3.09
CA PHE A 136 12.00 -26.69 4.24
C PHE A 136 10.96 -27.82 4.19
N ASP A 137 10.70 -28.47 5.33
CA ASP A 137 9.59 -29.40 5.48
C ASP A 137 8.29 -28.65 5.79
N TYR A 138 7.44 -28.49 4.77
CA TYR A 138 6.16 -27.80 4.87
C TYR A 138 5.02 -28.76 5.22
N ARG A 139 4.35 -28.50 6.35
CA ARG A 139 3.07 -29.14 6.73
C ARG A 139 1.89 -28.31 6.24
N THR A 140 2.01 -26.99 6.29
CA THR A 140 1.11 -26.02 5.64
C THR A 140 1.90 -24.80 5.18
N ALA A 141 1.25 -23.85 4.50
CA ALA A 141 1.88 -22.60 4.05
C ALA A 141 2.47 -21.75 5.20
N THR A 142 1.96 -21.87 6.43
CA THR A 142 2.44 -21.12 7.60
C THR A 142 2.98 -22.02 8.71
N ASP A 143 3.10 -23.32 8.45
CA ASP A 143 3.56 -24.30 9.43
C ASP A 143 4.61 -25.21 8.77
N PHE A 144 5.87 -24.95 9.07
CA PHE A 144 7.02 -25.58 8.43
C PHE A 144 8.21 -25.64 9.37
N THR A 145 9.17 -26.51 9.05
CA THR A 145 10.45 -26.61 9.74
C THR A 145 11.52 -25.94 8.88
N PRO A 146 12.08 -24.79 9.30
CA PRO A 146 13.13 -24.12 8.53
C PRO A 146 14.41 -24.95 8.46
N GLN A 147 14.93 -25.14 7.24
CA GLN A 147 16.21 -25.80 6.98
C GLN A 147 16.93 -25.10 5.83
N TYR A 148 18.14 -24.65 6.12
CA TYR A 148 18.98 -23.92 5.18
C TYR A 148 20.28 -24.67 4.96
N ASP A 149 20.44 -25.21 3.76
CA ASP A 149 21.55 -26.09 3.44
C ASP A 149 22.67 -25.36 2.70
N THR A 150 23.83 -26.00 2.68
CA THR A 150 24.98 -25.60 1.86
C THR A 150 25.41 -26.82 1.06
N GLU A 151 25.42 -26.67 -0.26
CA GLU A 151 25.78 -27.76 -1.17
C GLU A 151 26.84 -27.31 -2.17
N GLU A 152 27.65 -28.27 -2.61
CA GLU A 152 28.77 -28.08 -3.52
C GLU A 152 28.52 -28.83 -4.83
N PHE A 153 28.65 -28.12 -5.94
CA PHE A 153 28.49 -28.68 -7.28
C PHE A 153 29.73 -28.40 -8.11
N ASN A 154 30.02 -29.24 -9.10
CA ASN A 154 31.02 -28.94 -10.12
C ASN A 154 30.32 -28.37 -11.37
N LEU A 155 30.77 -27.21 -11.85
CA LEU A 155 30.26 -26.56 -13.06
C LEU A 155 30.45 -27.45 -14.29
N SER A 156 31.52 -28.26 -14.34
CA SER A 156 31.73 -29.27 -15.39
C SER A 156 30.66 -30.37 -15.41
N ASN A 157 29.89 -30.54 -14.32
CA ASN A 157 28.75 -31.45 -14.28
C ASN A 157 27.43 -30.80 -14.71
N LEU A 158 27.39 -29.48 -14.98
CA LEU A 158 26.19 -28.79 -15.46
C LEU A 158 25.83 -29.31 -16.86
N ARG A 159 24.69 -30.00 -16.95
CA ARG A 159 24.16 -30.63 -18.17
C ARG A 159 23.05 -29.82 -18.82
N GLY A 160 22.31 -29.04 -18.04
CA GLY A 160 21.12 -28.34 -18.52
C GLY A 160 20.69 -27.20 -17.62
N VAL A 161 19.92 -26.29 -18.22
CA VAL A 161 19.22 -25.19 -17.54
C VAL A 161 17.82 -25.08 -18.11
N ASP A 162 16.82 -25.14 -17.23
CA ASP A 162 15.42 -24.96 -17.59
C ASP A 162 14.89 -23.64 -17.02
N ILE A 163 14.01 -22.97 -17.78
CA ILE A 163 13.30 -21.77 -17.32
C ILE A 163 11.81 -22.05 -17.35
N PHE A 164 11.16 -21.88 -16.20
CA PHE A 164 9.72 -22.00 -16.02
C PHE A 164 9.12 -20.63 -15.74
N ILE A 165 8.03 -20.29 -16.43
CA ILE A 165 7.26 -19.08 -16.16
C ILE A 165 5.92 -19.50 -15.57
N ASN A 166 5.77 -19.36 -14.25
CA ASN A 166 4.56 -19.76 -13.53
C ASN A 166 3.65 -18.55 -13.22
N TYR A 167 2.35 -18.68 -13.46
CA TYR A 167 1.32 -17.67 -13.14
C TYR A 167 0.43 -18.10 -11.97
N TRP A 168 1.01 -18.69 -10.92
CA TRP A 168 0.27 -18.96 -9.68
C TRP A 168 -0.21 -17.66 -9.00
N GLY A 169 -1.45 -17.67 -8.50
CA GLY A 169 -2.10 -16.50 -7.90
C GLY A 169 -2.78 -15.60 -8.94
N SER A 170 -2.09 -14.54 -9.38
CA SER A 170 -2.65 -13.53 -10.29
C SER A 170 -2.20 -13.77 -11.74
N PRO A 171 -3.09 -13.70 -12.74
CA PRO A 171 -2.71 -13.81 -14.16
C PRO A 171 -1.82 -12.64 -14.64
N TYR A 172 -1.67 -11.58 -13.83
CA TYR A 172 -0.84 -10.41 -14.14
C TYR A 172 0.56 -10.47 -13.51
N MET A 173 0.89 -11.53 -12.76
CA MET A 173 2.19 -11.69 -12.10
C MET A 173 2.83 -13.03 -12.47
N ALA A 174 3.91 -12.97 -13.25
CA ALA A 174 4.71 -14.13 -13.58
C ALA A 174 5.81 -14.36 -12.55
N HIS A 175 6.05 -15.62 -12.20
CA HIS A 175 7.11 -16.05 -11.30
C HIS A 175 8.10 -16.88 -12.12
N PRO A 176 9.19 -16.26 -12.60
CA PRO A 176 10.23 -16.97 -13.30
C PRO A 176 11.02 -17.84 -12.33
N ILE A 177 11.23 -19.09 -12.69
CA ILE A 177 12.04 -20.06 -11.94
C ILE A 177 13.09 -20.58 -12.91
N VAL A 178 14.34 -20.65 -12.46
CA VAL A 178 15.45 -21.27 -13.20
C VAL A 178 15.86 -22.52 -12.44
N SER A 179 15.91 -23.65 -13.15
CA SER A 179 16.40 -24.93 -12.63
C SER A 179 17.70 -25.30 -13.32
N PHE A 180 18.61 -25.92 -12.58
CA PHE A 180 19.92 -26.37 -13.05
C PHE A 180 20.00 -27.88 -12.85
N ASP A 181 20.61 -28.59 -13.80
CA ASP A 181 20.90 -30.03 -13.72
C ASP A 181 22.43 -30.21 -13.68
N PHE A 182 22.99 -30.47 -12.50
CA PHE A 182 24.39 -30.86 -12.27
C PHE A 182 24.58 -32.38 -12.29
N GLY A 183 23.67 -33.12 -12.94
CA GLY A 183 23.77 -34.54 -13.16
C GLY A 183 23.71 -35.35 -11.87
N PRO A 184 24.72 -36.18 -11.53
CA PRO A 184 24.70 -36.97 -10.30
C PRO A 184 24.69 -36.14 -9.01
N GLN A 185 24.99 -34.84 -9.09
CA GLN A 185 25.01 -33.92 -7.95
C GLN A 185 23.68 -33.20 -7.73
N GLY A 186 22.73 -33.29 -8.67
CA GLY A 186 21.45 -32.57 -8.64
C GLY A 186 21.27 -31.67 -9.83
#